data_AF-A0A3D4XHS7-F1
#
_entry.id   AF-A0A3D4XHS7-F1
#
_cell.length_a   1.000
_cell.length_b   1.000
_cell.length_c   1.000
_cell.angle_alpha   90.00
_cell.angle_beta   90.00
_cell.angle_gamma   90.00
#
_symmetry.space_group_name_H-M   'P 1'
#
loop_
_entity.id
_entity.type
_entity.pdbx_description
1 polymer ?
#
loop_
_entity_poly.entity_id
_entity_poly.type
_entity_poly.pdbx_seq_one_letter_code
_entity_poly.pdbx_strand_id
1 'polypeptide(L)'
;MKLESILDILNSLEKNPFLKIIDNIKSTNPKNCKEIDKILSESSADLKNIDSINIAKVFNLVKNEFTQTVKAEFVNTTSQLDIFIDILIKDGNCNMSQNWLAHLYQAELNKIKSKTLQLKTALTAEKSEIDDVRKRDYNIYKACLETAYTNDLDNNRDAKITNDELSILLTLSRNLELSQEEVKLINYLIIPPEKLNIDNVILMLKNIGVIFYSKKNNMVYVADEIVSILRKIRKKELADKYLRRVLKTFKEPQINLICKKHSIEIKELNYDAKIKNIIKEGISFSNLLANEIHKENTSLTERKKVINDLWENGLGASFPLRGSTMDEKIDNIILYFDEIEKDERVGISIEGYEKLLIDLNESLKSFRKYISDEFEFSDDVIIDNNTLLDFNIKPRDILDVLPTEELKTFAFAKQIKTRGDLVQNILDAYKDAENLLIENYETVGFRNLALLKENGIIIKESEIGIKFEELTKLIFEKLGFNVDDKLKSKLNTTKDKADIIINLGNNDIIIIECKTIKESGYNKFSSVSRQIRSYVDVAKNNGFNVVKSLLIAPEFSDDFINECDLEFQINLSLITAKALKNILDGFRVSKLKHFPYQLLMKDVLIKEDRILKAINK
;
A
#
# COMPACT_ATOMS: atom_id res chain seq x y z
N MET A 1 -0.98 5.19 4.53
CA MET A 1 0.30 5.11 5.25
C MET A 1 0.19 4.08 6.35
N LYS A 2 1.19 3.22 6.50
CA LYS A 2 1.19 2.17 7.53
C LYS A 2 1.20 2.75 8.93
N LEU A 3 0.51 2.08 9.86
CA LEU A 3 0.49 2.47 11.28
C LEU A 3 1.89 2.60 11.86
N GLU A 4 2.77 1.64 11.57
CA GLU A 4 4.17 1.65 12.03
C GLU A 4 4.89 2.95 11.62
N SER A 5 4.82 3.31 10.33
CA SER A 5 5.48 4.50 9.80
C SER A 5 4.92 5.79 10.41
N ILE A 6 3.60 5.86 10.63
CA ILE A 6 2.96 6.99 11.32
C ILE A 6 3.49 7.08 12.76
N LEU A 7 3.59 5.97 13.47
CA LEU A 7 4.11 5.96 14.83
C LEU A 7 5.59 6.41 14.85
N ASP A 8 6.41 6.04 13.88
CA ASP A 8 7.83 6.45 13.87
C ASP A 8 8.04 7.96 13.73
N ILE A 9 7.16 8.65 12.99
CA ILE A 9 7.29 10.10 12.77
C ILE A 9 6.68 10.94 13.92
N LEU A 10 5.81 10.36 14.74
CA LEU A 10 5.11 11.07 15.80
C LEU A 10 5.87 11.08 17.12
N ASN A 11 5.69 12.13 17.92
CA ASN A 11 6.21 12.15 19.29
C ASN A 11 5.28 11.41 20.28
N SER A 12 5.78 11.15 21.49
CA SER A 12 5.05 10.39 22.52
C SER A 12 3.70 11.02 22.93
N LEU A 13 3.58 12.35 22.91
CA LEU A 13 2.31 13.04 23.24
C LEU A 13 1.26 12.85 22.14
N GLU A 14 1.69 12.84 20.88
CA GLU A 14 0.83 12.65 19.72
C GLU A 14 0.31 11.21 19.62
N LYS A 15 1.11 10.22 20.05
CA LYS A 15 0.72 8.80 20.11
C LYS A 15 -0.25 8.47 21.25
N ASN A 16 -0.15 9.19 22.37
CA ASN A 16 -0.80 8.82 23.64
C ASN A 16 -2.33 8.59 23.58
N PRO A 17 -3.14 9.38 22.83
CA PRO A 17 -4.57 9.11 22.71
C PRO A 17 -4.87 7.73 22.13
N PHE A 18 -4.17 7.35 21.07
CA PHE A 18 -4.29 6.03 20.46
C PHE A 18 -3.85 4.92 21.43
N LEU A 19 -2.69 5.07 22.07
CA LEU A 19 -2.17 4.08 23.02
C LEU A 19 -3.14 3.82 24.19
N LYS A 20 -3.78 4.88 24.72
CA LYS A 20 -4.80 4.75 25.77
C LYS A 20 -5.99 3.89 25.35
N ILE A 21 -6.40 3.96 24.09
CA ILE A 21 -7.50 3.14 23.58
C ILE A 21 -7.08 1.67 23.56
N ILE A 22 -5.85 1.40 23.12
CA ILE A 22 -5.30 0.04 23.13
C ILE A 22 -5.15 -0.50 24.56
N ASP A 23 -4.67 0.32 25.49
CA ASP A 23 -4.59 -0.03 26.92
C ASP A 23 -5.98 -0.34 27.51
N ASN A 24 -6.98 0.48 27.18
CA ASN A 24 -8.36 0.24 27.62
C ASN A 24 -8.89 -1.08 27.05
N ILE A 25 -8.69 -1.36 25.76
CA ILE A 25 -9.09 -2.63 25.16
C ILE A 25 -8.37 -3.80 25.85
N LYS A 26 -7.06 -3.68 26.08
CA LYS A 26 -6.28 -4.70 26.80
C LYS A 26 -6.86 -4.98 28.19
N SER A 27 -7.27 -3.94 28.93
CA SER A 27 -7.86 -4.09 30.26
C SER A 27 -9.16 -4.89 30.29
N THR A 28 -9.83 -5.05 29.14
CA THR A 28 -11.05 -5.86 29.00
C THR A 28 -10.78 -7.35 28.72
N ASN A 29 -9.52 -7.79 28.72
CA ASN A 29 -9.09 -9.15 28.35
C ASN A 29 -9.55 -9.54 26.94
N PRO A 30 -8.98 -8.92 25.88
CA PRO A 30 -9.35 -9.18 24.50
C PRO A 30 -9.01 -10.63 24.11
N LYS A 31 -9.57 -11.09 22.98
CA LYS A 31 -9.50 -12.50 22.55
C LYS A 31 -8.06 -13.03 22.49
N ASN A 32 -7.11 -12.19 22.08
CA ASN A 32 -5.71 -12.54 21.89
C ASN A 32 -4.80 -12.09 23.06
N CYS A 33 -5.33 -11.95 24.27
CA CYS A 33 -4.61 -11.42 25.44
C CYS A 33 -3.25 -12.09 25.70
N LYS A 34 -3.17 -13.43 25.57
CA LYS A 34 -1.92 -14.19 25.80
C LYS A 34 -0.81 -13.83 24.82
N GLU A 35 -1.15 -13.61 23.55
CA GLU A 35 -0.18 -13.23 22.52
C GLU A 35 0.30 -11.80 22.72
N ILE A 36 -0.63 -10.91 23.12
CA ILE A 36 -0.30 -9.54 23.49
C ILE A 36 0.69 -9.54 24.65
N ASP A 37 0.40 -10.25 25.74
CA ASP A 37 1.29 -10.29 26.91
C ASP A 37 2.67 -10.85 26.56
N LYS A 38 2.75 -11.82 25.63
CA LYS A 38 4.04 -12.31 25.13
C LYS A 38 4.85 -11.20 24.48
N ILE A 39 4.26 -10.46 23.54
CA ILE A 39 4.94 -9.33 22.86
C ILE A 39 5.42 -8.28 23.88
N LEU A 40 4.58 -7.94 24.87
CA LEU A 40 4.89 -6.91 25.87
C LEU A 40 5.94 -7.35 26.89
N SER A 41 5.94 -8.64 27.29
CA SER A 41 6.93 -9.17 28.24
C SER A 41 8.36 -9.20 27.66
N GLU A 42 8.50 -9.30 26.35
CA GLU A 42 9.78 -9.23 25.64
C GLU A 42 10.31 -7.79 25.51
N SER A 43 9.46 -6.75 25.64
CA SER A 43 9.77 -5.36 25.26
C SER A 43 9.40 -4.28 26.30
N SER A 44 9.05 -4.69 27.53
CA SER A 44 8.50 -3.91 28.67
C SER A 44 6.96 -3.87 28.70
N ALA A 45 6.37 -3.99 29.90
CA ALA A 45 4.93 -4.16 30.08
C ALA A 45 4.06 -2.93 29.71
N ASP A 46 4.68 -1.77 29.44
CA ASP A 46 4.03 -0.48 29.17
C ASP A 46 4.12 -0.12 27.68
N LEU A 47 2.97 0.02 27.01
CA LEU A 47 2.85 0.38 25.59
C LEU A 47 3.57 1.68 25.22
N LYS A 48 3.80 2.58 26.18
CA LYS A 48 4.50 3.86 25.93
C LYS A 48 6.00 3.70 25.65
N ASN A 49 6.60 2.60 26.10
CA ASN A 49 8.05 2.36 26.00
C ASN A 49 8.40 1.33 24.92
N ILE A 50 7.42 0.89 24.15
CA ILE A 50 7.55 -0.14 23.12
C ILE A 50 7.78 0.53 21.76
N ASP A 51 8.54 -0.14 20.90
CA ASP A 51 8.77 0.31 19.52
C ASP A 51 7.50 0.27 18.65
N SER A 52 7.51 1.04 17.56
CA SER A 52 6.36 1.19 16.66
C SER A 52 5.93 -0.13 16.00
N ILE A 53 6.88 -1.02 15.70
CA ILE A 53 6.62 -2.34 15.09
C ILE A 53 5.76 -3.18 16.04
N ASN A 54 6.15 -3.26 17.31
CA ASN A 54 5.44 -4.04 18.30
C ASN A 54 4.08 -3.42 18.66
N ILE A 55 3.94 -2.09 18.67
CA ILE A 55 2.64 -1.43 18.80
C ILE A 55 1.71 -1.80 17.64
N ALA A 56 2.21 -1.79 16.40
CA ALA A 56 1.42 -2.17 15.21
C ALA A 56 0.98 -3.65 15.27
N LYS A 57 1.86 -4.55 15.74
CA LYS A 57 1.50 -5.96 15.98
C LYS A 57 0.39 -6.11 17.02
N VAL A 58 0.51 -5.41 18.16
CA VAL A 58 -0.53 -5.42 19.20
C VAL A 58 -1.86 -4.90 18.66
N PHE A 59 -1.84 -3.80 17.88
CA PHE A 59 -3.05 -3.26 17.25
C PHE A 59 -3.74 -4.30 16.35
N ASN A 60 -2.98 -5.01 15.54
CA ASN A 60 -3.53 -6.07 14.68
C ASN A 60 -4.22 -7.19 15.49
N LEU A 61 -3.72 -7.51 16.67
CA LEU A 61 -4.32 -8.51 17.56
C LEU A 61 -5.62 -8.04 18.23
N VAL A 62 -5.82 -6.73 18.40
CA VAL A 62 -7.03 -6.13 19.01
C VAL A 62 -7.96 -5.45 17.99
N LYS A 63 -7.74 -5.67 16.70
CA LYS A 63 -8.46 -5.00 15.60
C LYS A 63 -9.98 -5.19 15.69
N ASN A 64 -10.43 -6.37 16.13
CA ASN A 64 -11.85 -6.69 16.26
C ASN A 64 -12.50 -5.88 17.39
N GLU A 65 -11.88 -5.85 18.55
CA GLU A 65 -12.32 -5.10 19.73
C GLU A 65 -12.31 -3.61 19.43
N PHE A 66 -11.23 -3.09 18.80
CA PHE A 66 -11.16 -1.71 18.34
C PHE A 66 -12.30 -1.37 17.37
N THR A 67 -12.62 -2.27 16.43
CA THR A 67 -13.76 -2.09 15.52
C THR A 67 -15.08 -1.94 16.29
N GLN A 68 -15.28 -2.68 17.38
CA GLN A 68 -16.49 -2.54 18.21
C GLN A 68 -16.51 -1.20 18.95
N THR A 69 -15.37 -0.74 19.46
CA THR A 69 -15.26 0.60 20.08
C THR A 69 -15.65 1.69 19.11
N VAL A 70 -15.14 1.67 17.87
CA VAL A 70 -15.50 2.66 16.85
C VAL A 70 -16.98 2.55 16.46
N LYS A 71 -17.53 1.33 16.34
CA LYS A 71 -18.96 1.13 16.04
C LYS A 71 -19.89 1.69 17.13
N ALA A 72 -19.48 1.63 18.40
CA ALA A 72 -20.27 2.18 19.50
C ALA A 72 -20.44 3.71 19.39
N GLU A 73 -19.48 4.40 18.79
CA GLU A 73 -19.55 5.86 18.58
C GLU A 73 -20.57 6.26 17.50
N PHE A 74 -20.91 5.36 16.55
CA PHE A 74 -21.94 5.63 15.53
C PHE A 74 -23.37 5.69 16.07
N VAL A 75 -23.60 5.13 17.26
CA VAL A 75 -24.92 5.16 17.92
C VAL A 75 -25.27 6.59 18.35
N ASN A 76 -24.26 7.41 18.59
CA ASN A 76 -24.44 8.84 18.83
C ASN A 76 -24.72 9.55 17.50
N THR A 77 -26.01 9.58 17.14
CA THR A 77 -26.57 10.18 15.90
C THR A 77 -26.20 11.66 15.68
N THR A 78 -25.71 12.37 16.71
CA THR A 78 -25.23 13.76 16.64
C THR A 78 -23.81 13.93 16.10
N SER A 79 -23.04 12.83 15.99
CA SER A 79 -21.59 12.90 15.72
C SER A 79 -21.21 13.23 14.27
N GLN A 80 -22.13 13.13 13.29
CA GLN A 80 -21.83 13.25 11.85
C GLN A 80 -20.60 12.40 11.43
N LEU A 81 -20.35 11.31 12.16
CA LEU A 81 -19.14 10.50 12.04
C LEU A 81 -19.04 9.82 10.67
N ASP A 82 -20.18 9.55 10.03
CA ASP A 82 -20.28 9.07 8.66
C ASP A 82 -19.67 10.04 7.65
N ILE A 83 -19.87 11.36 7.79
CA ILE A 83 -19.27 12.37 6.89
C ILE A 83 -17.75 12.32 7.01
N PHE A 84 -17.24 12.32 8.23
CA PHE A 84 -15.79 12.30 8.46
C PHE A 84 -15.18 11.01 7.95
N ILE A 85 -15.80 9.86 8.22
CA ILE A 85 -15.28 8.59 7.75
C ILE A 85 -15.31 8.50 6.23
N ASP A 86 -16.35 9.00 5.56
CA ASP A 86 -16.41 9.01 4.09
C ASP A 86 -15.23 9.80 3.47
N ILE A 87 -14.72 10.82 4.17
CA ILE A 87 -13.51 11.56 3.80
C ILE A 87 -12.26 10.73 4.10
N LEU A 88 -12.11 10.22 5.33
CA LEU A 88 -10.89 9.52 5.76
C LEU A 88 -10.60 8.23 5.00
N ILE A 89 -11.63 7.57 4.45
CA ILE A 89 -11.48 6.29 3.75
C ILE A 89 -11.09 6.40 2.27
N LYS A 90 -10.96 7.62 1.74
CA LYS A 90 -10.53 7.85 0.36
C LYS A 90 -9.04 7.55 0.22
N ASP A 91 -8.68 6.97 -0.93
CA ASP A 91 -7.34 6.42 -1.17
C ASP A 91 -6.20 7.46 -0.98
N GLY A 92 -6.42 8.74 -1.26
CA GLY A 92 -5.42 9.81 -1.06
C GLY A 92 -5.52 10.58 0.25
N ASN A 93 -6.42 10.21 1.15
CA ASN A 93 -6.73 10.99 2.35
C ASN A 93 -6.03 10.47 3.62
N CYS A 94 -5.04 9.60 3.50
CA CYS A 94 -4.34 9.04 4.67
C CYS A 94 -3.30 10.00 5.29
N ASN A 95 -2.92 11.07 4.58
CA ASN A 95 -1.96 12.07 5.03
C ASN A 95 -2.36 13.44 4.47
N MET A 96 -2.83 14.35 5.31
CA MET A 96 -3.33 15.65 4.87
C MET A 96 -3.08 16.76 5.89
N SER A 97 -2.99 18.00 5.43
CA SER A 97 -2.95 19.14 6.36
C SER A 97 -4.31 19.36 7.03
N GLN A 98 -4.32 19.97 8.22
CA GLN A 98 -5.57 20.39 8.88
C GLN A 98 -6.42 21.29 7.99
N ASN A 99 -5.79 22.18 7.21
CA ASN A 99 -6.49 23.08 6.29
C ASN A 99 -7.15 22.30 5.16
N TRP A 100 -6.49 21.28 4.63
CA TRP A 100 -7.07 20.42 3.61
C TRP A 100 -8.24 19.60 4.14
N LEU A 101 -8.12 19.02 5.35
CA LEU A 101 -9.25 18.35 5.99
C LEU A 101 -10.45 19.29 6.18
N ALA A 102 -10.21 20.55 6.59
CA ALA A 102 -11.26 21.56 6.71
C ALA A 102 -11.92 21.87 5.36
N HIS A 103 -11.13 21.93 4.28
CA HIS A 103 -11.63 22.13 2.93
C HIS A 103 -12.50 20.97 2.47
N LEU A 104 -12.01 19.72 2.59
CA LEU A 104 -12.75 18.51 2.24
C LEU A 104 -14.07 18.39 3.03
N TYR A 105 -14.02 18.67 4.33
CA TYR A 105 -15.22 18.67 5.17
C TYR A 105 -16.23 19.72 4.71
N GLN A 106 -15.79 20.94 4.41
CA GLN A 106 -16.66 21.99 3.91
C GLN A 106 -17.26 21.65 2.54
N ALA A 107 -16.48 21.06 1.64
CA ALA A 107 -16.91 20.63 0.32
C ALA A 107 -18.00 19.54 0.43
N GLU A 108 -17.77 18.54 1.28
CA GLU A 108 -18.73 17.45 1.49
C GLU A 108 -20.03 17.95 2.14
N LEU A 109 -19.96 18.86 3.12
CA LEU A 109 -21.15 19.50 3.70
C LEU A 109 -21.98 20.27 2.65
N ASN A 110 -21.31 21.02 1.77
CA ASN A 110 -21.98 21.76 0.71
C ASN A 110 -22.65 20.82 -0.30
N LYS A 111 -21.95 19.74 -0.66
CA LYS A 111 -22.45 18.70 -1.55
C LYS A 111 -23.70 18.03 -0.95
N ILE A 112 -23.66 17.61 0.31
CA ILE A 112 -24.81 17.00 1.01
C ILE A 112 -25.98 17.98 1.00
N LYS A 113 -25.78 19.23 1.44
CA LYS A 113 -26.86 20.25 1.46
C LYS A 113 -27.52 20.44 0.09
N SER A 114 -26.71 20.52 -0.97
CA SER A 114 -27.21 20.66 -2.35
C SER A 114 -28.01 19.42 -2.79
N LYS A 115 -27.45 18.22 -2.61
CA LYS A 115 -28.08 16.96 -3.02
C LYS A 115 -29.34 16.67 -2.20
N THR A 116 -29.34 16.93 -0.90
CA THR A 116 -30.51 16.78 -0.02
C THR A 116 -31.63 17.72 -0.44
N LEU A 117 -31.33 18.96 -0.83
CA LEU A 117 -32.34 19.89 -1.36
C LEU A 117 -32.94 19.41 -2.70
N GLN A 118 -32.09 18.91 -3.60
CA GLN A 118 -32.53 18.32 -4.87
C GLN A 118 -33.43 17.10 -4.63
N LEU A 119 -33.01 16.18 -3.75
CA LEU A 119 -33.78 15.00 -3.39
C LEU A 119 -35.14 15.37 -2.78
N LYS A 120 -35.17 16.34 -1.85
CA LYS A 120 -36.42 16.84 -1.26
C LYS A 120 -37.39 17.31 -2.34
N THR A 121 -36.90 18.09 -3.30
CA THR A 121 -37.70 18.62 -4.41
C THR A 121 -38.23 17.48 -5.28
N ALA A 122 -37.37 16.53 -5.65
CA ALA A 122 -37.73 15.39 -6.50
C ALA A 122 -38.75 14.44 -5.85
N LEU A 123 -38.69 14.27 -4.52
CA LEU A 123 -39.68 13.49 -3.77
C LEU A 123 -41.07 14.16 -3.74
N THR A 124 -41.13 15.49 -3.71
CA THR A 124 -42.41 16.23 -3.68
C THR A 124 -42.99 16.57 -5.04
N ALA A 125 -42.19 16.56 -6.11
CA ALA A 125 -42.64 16.95 -7.45
C ALA A 125 -43.63 15.94 -8.05
N GLU A 126 -44.66 16.44 -8.75
CA GLU A 126 -45.63 15.62 -9.50
C GLU A 126 -44.99 14.88 -10.69
N LYS A 127 -43.98 15.49 -11.31
CA LYS A 127 -43.11 14.87 -12.32
C LYS A 127 -41.69 14.90 -11.80
N SER A 128 -41.11 13.73 -11.58
CA SER A 128 -39.74 13.56 -11.11
C SER A 128 -38.93 12.79 -12.16
N GLU A 129 -37.62 13.01 -12.18
CA GLU A 129 -36.68 12.20 -12.97
C GLU A 129 -36.37 10.86 -12.28
N ILE A 130 -36.71 10.73 -11.00
CA ILE A 130 -36.61 9.48 -10.24
C ILE A 130 -37.77 8.58 -10.66
N ASP A 131 -37.45 7.34 -11.01
CA ASP A 131 -38.43 6.30 -11.31
C ASP A 131 -39.41 6.09 -10.14
N ASP A 132 -40.68 5.80 -10.45
CA ASP A 132 -41.75 5.69 -9.44
C ASP A 132 -41.47 4.57 -8.42
N VAL A 133 -40.85 3.46 -8.83
CA VAL A 133 -40.47 2.37 -7.94
C VAL A 133 -39.37 2.85 -6.99
N ARG A 134 -38.35 3.54 -7.51
CA ARG A 134 -37.26 4.06 -6.69
C ARG A 134 -37.73 5.15 -5.73
N LYS A 135 -38.64 6.03 -6.18
CA LYS A 135 -39.27 7.05 -5.36
C LYS A 135 -40.10 6.44 -4.22
N ARG A 136 -40.83 5.35 -4.49
CA ARG A 136 -41.50 4.56 -3.45
C ARG A 136 -40.50 4.04 -2.42
N ASP A 137 -39.39 3.45 -2.85
CA ASP A 137 -38.39 2.87 -1.95
C ASP A 137 -37.75 3.93 -1.04
N TYR A 138 -37.42 5.11 -1.59
CA TYR A 138 -36.96 6.25 -0.78
C TYR A 138 -37.98 6.68 0.26
N ASN A 139 -39.26 6.76 -0.11
CA ASN A 139 -40.33 7.14 0.81
C ASN A 139 -40.55 6.10 1.92
N ILE A 140 -40.46 4.80 1.59
CA ILE A 140 -40.53 3.72 2.58
C ILE A 140 -39.39 3.87 3.60
N TYR A 141 -38.15 3.98 3.11
CA TYR A 141 -37.00 4.13 4.00
C TYR A 141 -37.09 5.40 4.86
N LYS A 142 -37.44 6.53 4.23
CA LYS A 142 -37.65 7.82 4.91
C LYS A 142 -38.69 7.73 6.02
N ALA A 143 -39.85 7.13 5.75
CA ALA A 143 -40.91 7.00 6.75
C ALA A 143 -40.49 6.12 7.94
N CYS A 144 -39.79 5.01 7.67
CA CYS A 144 -39.24 4.15 8.73
C CYS A 144 -38.21 4.89 9.58
N LEU A 145 -37.35 5.69 8.95
CA LEU A 145 -36.34 6.49 9.63
C LEU A 145 -36.94 7.62 10.46
N GLU A 146 -37.92 8.35 9.91
CA GLU A 146 -38.67 9.39 10.66
C GLU A 146 -39.33 8.78 11.90
N THR A 147 -39.95 7.62 11.76
CA THR A 147 -40.57 6.90 12.87
C THR A 147 -39.52 6.49 13.91
N ALA A 148 -38.42 5.89 13.48
CA ALA A 148 -37.36 5.43 14.38
C ALA A 148 -36.67 6.59 15.14
N TYR A 149 -36.60 7.79 14.55
CA TYR A 149 -35.99 8.93 15.21
C TYR A 149 -36.94 9.64 16.18
N THR A 150 -38.24 9.70 15.84
CA THR A 150 -39.21 10.52 16.57
C THR A 150 -40.06 9.75 17.59
N ASN A 151 -40.10 8.41 17.54
CA ASN A 151 -40.90 7.60 18.47
C ASN A 151 -40.55 7.77 19.96
N ASP A 152 -39.31 8.16 20.27
CA ASP A 152 -38.88 8.46 21.65
C ASP A 152 -39.55 9.74 22.18
N LEU A 153 -39.93 10.68 21.30
CA LEU A 153 -40.64 11.91 21.67
C LEU A 153 -42.02 11.60 22.26
N ASP A 154 -42.72 10.59 21.73
CA ASP A 154 -44.02 10.14 22.24
C ASP A 154 -43.92 9.61 23.69
N ASN A 155 -42.70 9.25 24.12
CA ASN A 155 -42.39 8.78 25.46
C ASN A 155 -41.70 9.85 26.34
N ASN A 156 -41.73 11.13 25.94
CA ASN A 156 -41.03 12.24 26.61
C ASN A 156 -39.51 12.01 26.76
N ARG A 157 -38.88 11.42 25.75
CA ARG A 157 -37.43 11.22 25.68
C ARG A 157 -36.85 11.99 24.49
N ASP A 158 -35.55 12.26 24.54
CA ASP A 158 -34.85 12.88 23.42
C ASP A 158 -34.88 11.98 22.18
N ALA A 159 -35.13 12.57 21.01
CA ALA A 159 -35.13 11.89 19.72
C ALA A 159 -33.75 11.28 19.42
N LYS A 160 -33.72 9.96 19.21
CA LYS A 160 -32.51 9.21 18.87
C LYS A 160 -32.89 7.93 18.14
N ILE A 161 -31.91 7.34 17.46
CA ILE A 161 -32.06 6.00 16.87
C ILE A 161 -31.31 5.03 17.76
N THR A 162 -32.00 4.02 18.27
CA THR A 162 -31.41 2.94 19.07
C THR A 162 -30.63 1.95 18.19
N ASN A 163 -29.81 1.09 18.82
CA ASN A 163 -29.07 0.04 18.12
C ASN A 163 -29.99 -0.93 17.37
N ASP A 164 -31.11 -1.31 17.99
CA ASP A 164 -32.06 -2.25 17.40
C ASP A 164 -32.74 -1.61 16.17
N GLU A 165 -33.18 -0.36 16.28
CA GLU A 165 -33.75 0.39 15.16
C GLU A 165 -32.75 0.61 14.02
N LEU A 166 -31.51 0.97 14.36
CA LEU A 166 -30.43 1.08 13.38
C LEU A 166 -30.23 -0.25 12.66
N SER A 167 -30.24 -1.39 13.36
CA SER A 167 -30.09 -2.71 12.73
C SER A 167 -31.23 -3.03 11.75
N ILE A 168 -32.46 -2.61 12.06
CA ILE A 168 -33.63 -2.76 11.19
C ILE A 168 -33.51 -1.85 9.98
N LEU A 169 -33.16 -0.58 10.17
CA LEU A 169 -32.95 0.38 9.09
C LEU A 169 -31.85 -0.10 8.13
N LEU A 170 -30.75 -0.64 8.66
CA LEU A 170 -29.66 -1.23 7.89
C LEU A 170 -30.08 -2.48 7.10
N THR A 171 -31.06 -3.23 7.62
CA THR A 171 -31.65 -4.38 6.93
C THR A 171 -32.61 -3.92 5.85
N LEU A 172 -33.42 -2.90 6.13
CA LEU A 172 -34.35 -2.30 5.18
C LEU A 172 -33.60 -1.69 3.99
N SER A 173 -32.56 -0.90 4.23
CA SER A 173 -31.77 -0.27 3.15
C SER A 173 -31.17 -1.32 2.20
N ARG A 174 -30.75 -2.48 2.72
CA ARG A 174 -30.23 -3.59 1.91
C ARG A 174 -31.32 -4.21 1.04
N ASN A 175 -32.49 -4.47 1.60
CA ASN A 175 -33.59 -5.08 0.85
C ASN A 175 -34.20 -4.15 -0.20
N LEU A 176 -34.10 -2.83 0.03
CA LEU A 176 -34.46 -1.80 -0.94
C LEU A 176 -33.32 -1.48 -1.93
N GLU A 177 -32.17 -2.19 -1.84
CA GLU A 177 -31.00 -1.97 -2.68
C GLU A 177 -30.55 -0.50 -2.73
N LEU A 178 -30.61 0.20 -1.58
CA LEU A 178 -30.19 1.60 -1.48
C LEU A 178 -28.66 1.72 -1.43
N SER A 179 -28.11 2.66 -2.19
CA SER A 179 -26.70 3.06 -2.11
C SER A 179 -26.40 3.76 -0.78
N GLN A 180 -25.12 3.81 -0.41
CA GLN A 180 -24.72 4.53 0.81
C GLN A 180 -25.03 6.02 0.72
N GLU A 181 -24.84 6.63 -0.46
CA GLU A 181 -25.15 8.04 -0.67
C GLU A 181 -26.67 8.29 -0.58
N GLU A 182 -27.51 7.43 -1.15
CA GLU A 182 -28.98 7.57 -1.03
C GLU A 182 -29.44 7.50 0.42
N VAL A 183 -28.97 6.50 1.18
CA VAL A 183 -29.26 6.38 2.62
C VAL A 183 -28.80 7.63 3.36
N LYS A 184 -27.57 8.09 3.10
CA LYS A 184 -26.99 9.29 3.71
C LYS A 184 -27.85 10.53 3.42
N LEU A 185 -28.26 10.74 2.17
CA LEU A 185 -29.09 11.88 1.79
C LEU A 185 -30.47 11.84 2.44
N ILE A 186 -31.09 10.66 2.54
CA ILE A 186 -32.38 10.50 3.22
C ILE A 186 -32.23 10.76 4.73
N ASN A 187 -31.14 10.30 5.36
CA ASN A 187 -30.85 10.61 6.75
C ASN A 187 -30.75 12.12 6.99
N TYR A 188 -30.01 12.81 6.12
CA TYR A 188 -29.83 14.26 6.21
C TYR A 188 -31.07 15.08 5.81
N LEU A 189 -32.12 14.47 5.24
CA LEU A 189 -33.43 15.13 5.11
C LEU A 189 -34.12 15.32 6.46
N ILE A 190 -33.88 14.41 7.41
CA ILE A 190 -34.53 14.37 8.73
C ILE A 190 -33.66 15.03 9.78
N ILE A 191 -32.36 14.74 9.77
CA ILE A 191 -31.37 15.25 10.72
C ILE A 191 -30.34 16.06 9.93
N PRO A 192 -30.53 17.37 9.70
CA PRO A 192 -29.62 18.16 8.87
C PRO A 192 -28.19 18.22 9.45
N PRO A 193 -27.14 18.25 8.61
CA PRO A 193 -25.77 18.29 9.10
C PRO A 193 -25.39 19.70 9.58
N GLU A 194 -24.72 19.77 10.73
CA GLU A 194 -24.20 21.01 11.31
C GLU A 194 -22.69 21.15 11.06
N LYS A 195 -22.21 22.36 10.76
CA LYS A 195 -20.78 22.60 10.58
C LYS A 195 -20.09 22.70 11.93
N LEU A 196 -19.23 21.73 12.24
CA LEU A 196 -18.39 21.75 13.44
C LEU A 196 -17.08 22.52 13.19
N ASN A 197 -16.48 23.04 14.27
CA ASN A 197 -15.13 23.60 14.22
C ASN A 197 -14.12 22.47 13.95
N ILE A 198 -13.17 22.69 13.04
CA ILE A 198 -12.20 21.67 12.64
C ILE A 198 -11.33 21.15 13.80
N ASP A 199 -10.96 21.99 14.76
CA ASP A 199 -10.18 21.58 15.93
C ASP A 199 -10.98 20.62 16.82
N ASN A 200 -12.28 20.86 16.95
CA ASN A 200 -13.19 19.96 17.67
C ASN A 200 -13.35 18.63 16.93
N VAL A 201 -13.45 18.66 15.60
CA VAL A 201 -13.50 17.45 14.76
C VAL A 201 -12.23 16.63 14.93
N ILE A 202 -11.05 17.25 14.83
CA ILE A 202 -9.76 16.57 15.03
C ILE A 202 -9.67 15.99 16.43
N LEU A 203 -10.07 16.74 17.46
CA LEU A 203 -10.07 16.24 18.84
C LEU A 203 -10.98 15.03 19.01
N MET A 204 -12.20 15.07 18.45
CA MET A 204 -13.15 13.97 18.48
C MET A 204 -12.57 12.73 17.79
N LEU A 205 -12.12 12.84 16.54
CA LEU A 205 -11.57 11.72 15.76
C LEU A 205 -10.33 11.11 16.44
N LYS A 206 -9.48 11.94 17.05
CA LYS A 206 -8.31 11.48 17.81
C LYS A 206 -8.71 10.72 19.08
N ASN A 207 -9.77 11.14 19.76
CA ASN A 207 -10.27 10.45 20.96
C ASN A 207 -10.93 9.11 20.64
N ILE A 208 -11.51 8.97 19.44
CA ILE A 208 -11.99 7.69 18.91
C ILE A 208 -10.81 6.80 18.45
N GLY A 209 -9.64 7.40 18.20
CA GLY A 209 -8.42 6.71 17.78
C GLY A 209 -8.35 6.44 16.28
N VAL A 210 -9.18 7.11 15.48
CA VAL A 210 -9.26 6.89 14.02
C VAL A 210 -8.32 7.79 13.22
N ILE A 211 -7.71 8.79 13.87
CA ILE A 211 -6.66 9.62 13.28
C ILE A 211 -5.53 9.85 14.29
N PHE A 212 -4.37 10.22 13.74
CA PHE A 212 -3.28 10.85 14.46
C PHE A 212 -3.14 12.30 14.00
N TYR A 213 -2.70 13.19 14.89
CA TYR A 213 -2.53 14.60 14.56
C TYR A 213 -1.18 15.09 15.05
N SER A 214 -0.33 15.52 14.12
CA SER A 214 0.91 16.22 14.44
C SER A 214 0.66 17.71 14.56
N LYS A 215 0.66 18.22 15.79
CA LYS A 215 0.47 19.65 16.04
C LYS A 215 1.65 20.47 15.54
N LYS A 216 2.85 19.90 15.55
CA LYS A 216 4.08 20.55 15.06
C LYS A 216 4.00 20.85 13.57
N ASN A 217 3.52 19.87 12.79
CA ASN A 217 3.48 19.97 11.33
C ASN A 217 2.11 20.37 10.80
N ASN A 218 1.09 20.47 11.67
CA ASN A 218 -0.30 20.70 11.32
C ASN A 218 -0.88 19.64 10.35
N MET A 219 -0.48 18.39 10.56
CA MET A 219 -0.80 17.24 9.70
C MET A 219 -1.69 16.24 10.42
N VAL A 220 -2.66 15.70 9.70
CA VAL A 220 -3.54 14.60 10.09
C VAL A 220 -3.11 13.35 9.33
N TYR A 221 -2.91 12.27 10.08
CA TYR A 221 -2.55 10.95 9.52
C TYR A 221 -3.63 9.94 9.84
N VAL A 222 -3.93 9.07 8.89
CA VAL A 222 -4.85 7.93 9.03
C VAL A 222 -4.09 6.68 8.63
N ALA A 223 -4.01 5.70 9.52
CA ALA A 223 -3.33 4.45 9.23
C ALA A 223 -4.14 3.59 8.26
N ASP A 224 -3.48 2.90 7.33
CA ASP A 224 -4.14 2.01 6.35
C ASP A 224 -4.95 0.91 7.05
N GLU A 225 -4.45 0.41 8.17
CA GLU A 225 -5.13 -0.57 9.01
C GLU A 225 -6.44 -0.02 9.58
N ILE A 226 -6.48 1.28 9.93
CA ILE A 226 -7.67 1.99 10.40
C ILE A 226 -8.61 2.27 9.23
N VAL A 227 -8.10 2.74 8.08
CA VAL A 227 -8.91 2.96 6.86
C VAL A 227 -9.68 1.69 6.49
N SER A 228 -9.02 0.53 6.52
CA SER A 228 -9.64 -0.77 6.28
C SER A 228 -10.79 -1.07 7.27
N ILE A 229 -10.62 -0.75 8.56
CA ILE A 229 -11.67 -0.90 9.58
C ILE A 229 -12.85 0.01 9.26
N LEU A 230 -12.57 1.28 9.01
CA LEU A 230 -13.57 2.30 8.72
C LEU A 230 -14.40 1.96 7.48
N ARG A 231 -13.77 1.51 6.39
CA ARG A 231 -14.46 1.03 5.19
C ARG A 231 -15.41 -0.12 5.51
N LYS A 232 -14.95 -1.12 6.27
CA LYS A 232 -15.79 -2.26 6.70
C LYS A 232 -16.97 -1.81 7.57
N ILE A 233 -16.78 -0.83 8.45
CA ILE A 233 -17.88 -0.24 9.23
C ILE A 233 -18.90 0.46 8.32
N ARG A 234 -18.43 1.19 7.30
CA ARG A 234 -19.30 1.81 6.28
C ARG A 234 -19.89 0.81 5.30
N LYS A 235 -19.60 -0.49 5.41
CA LYS A 235 -19.99 -1.53 4.44
C LYS A 235 -19.44 -1.28 3.03
N LYS A 236 -18.30 -0.59 2.92
CA LYS A 236 -17.49 -0.55 1.70
C LYS A 236 -16.54 -1.74 1.73
N GLU A 237 -16.80 -2.70 0.86
CA GLU A 237 -16.08 -3.98 0.83
C GLU A 237 -14.70 -3.86 0.18
N LEU A 238 -14.51 -2.86 -0.69
CA LEU A 238 -13.26 -2.58 -1.39
C LEU A 238 -12.87 -1.11 -1.29
N ALA A 239 -11.57 -0.84 -1.47
CA ALA A 239 -11.06 0.50 -1.75
C ALA A 239 -11.53 1.01 -3.13
N ASP A 240 -11.66 2.33 -3.28
CA ASP A 240 -12.21 2.96 -4.49
C ASP A 240 -11.36 2.61 -5.74
N LYS A 241 -10.03 2.56 -5.62
CA LYS A 241 -9.10 2.11 -6.69
C LYS A 241 -9.34 0.68 -7.18
N TYR A 242 -9.72 -0.25 -6.29
CA TYR A 242 -9.99 -1.65 -6.69
C TYR A 242 -11.38 -1.78 -7.30
N LEU A 243 -12.37 -1.06 -6.76
CA LEU A 243 -13.68 -0.98 -7.39
C LEU A 243 -13.57 -0.39 -8.80
N ARG A 244 -12.76 0.66 -8.98
CA ARG A 244 -12.45 1.24 -10.29
C ARG A 244 -11.86 0.21 -11.25
N ARG A 245 -10.88 -0.57 -10.80
CA ARG A 245 -10.27 -1.65 -11.59
C ARG A 245 -11.32 -2.65 -12.07
N VAL A 246 -12.20 -3.11 -11.18
CA VAL A 246 -13.29 -4.03 -11.55
C VAL A 246 -14.26 -3.38 -12.54
N LEU A 247 -14.73 -2.16 -12.26
CA LEU A 247 -15.67 -1.45 -13.15
C LEU A 247 -15.10 -1.24 -14.55
N LYS A 248 -13.79 -0.96 -14.66
CA LYS A 248 -13.12 -0.80 -15.95
C LYS A 248 -13.12 -2.08 -16.81
N THR A 249 -13.31 -3.25 -16.22
CA THR A 249 -13.45 -4.52 -16.96
C THR A 249 -14.84 -4.70 -17.61
N PHE A 250 -15.84 -3.94 -17.15
CA PHE A 250 -17.20 -4.09 -17.64
C PHE A 250 -17.43 -3.38 -18.95
N LYS A 251 -18.41 -3.88 -19.71
CA LYS A 251 -18.83 -3.23 -20.95
C LYS A 251 -19.73 -2.05 -20.61
N GLU A 252 -19.72 -1.02 -21.45
CA GLU A 252 -20.56 0.17 -21.26
C GLU A 252 -22.05 -0.13 -20.98
N PRO A 253 -22.70 -1.15 -21.61
CA PRO A 253 -24.07 -1.52 -21.26
C PRO A 253 -24.26 -1.95 -19.80
N GLN A 254 -23.27 -2.60 -19.18
CA GLN A 254 -23.33 -3.00 -17.76
C GLN A 254 -23.16 -1.78 -16.86
N ILE A 255 -22.25 -0.86 -17.20
CA ILE A 255 -22.09 0.42 -16.50
C ILE A 255 -23.37 1.25 -16.55
N ASN A 256 -23.99 1.36 -17.73
CA ASN A 256 -25.26 2.07 -17.90
C ASN A 256 -26.40 1.43 -17.09
N LEU A 257 -26.40 0.10 -16.93
CA LEU A 257 -27.39 -0.60 -16.12
C LEU A 257 -27.27 -0.22 -14.64
N ILE A 258 -26.04 -0.21 -14.10
CA ILE A 258 -25.77 0.25 -12.74
C ILE A 258 -26.22 1.71 -12.57
N CYS A 259 -25.82 2.60 -13.50
CA CYS A 259 -26.23 4.00 -13.45
C CYS A 259 -27.75 4.17 -13.42
N LYS A 260 -28.49 3.42 -14.25
CA LYS A 260 -29.95 3.48 -14.30
C LYS A 260 -30.59 3.05 -12.98
N LYS A 261 -30.07 1.97 -12.34
CA LYS A 261 -30.61 1.47 -11.06
C LYS A 261 -30.46 2.48 -9.93
N HIS A 262 -29.36 3.23 -9.92
CA HIS A 262 -29.04 4.21 -8.86
C HIS A 262 -29.32 5.66 -9.29
N SER A 263 -30.18 5.87 -10.30
CA SER A 263 -30.58 7.20 -10.77
C SER A 263 -29.41 8.14 -11.11
N ILE A 264 -28.30 7.58 -11.59
CA ILE A 264 -27.12 8.35 -12.05
C ILE A 264 -27.39 8.81 -13.49
N GLU A 265 -27.26 10.10 -13.75
CA GLU A 265 -27.45 10.68 -15.08
C GLU A 265 -26.42 10.14 -16.09
N ILE A 266 -26.89 9.63 -17.24
CA ILE A 266 -26.03 8.91 -18.20
C ILE A 266 -25.75 9.74 -19.47
N LYS A 267 -26.67 10.62 -19.86
CA LYS A 267 -26.72 11.20 -21.23
C LYS A 267 -25.50 12.06 -21.57
N GLU A 268 -24.97 12.80 -20.60
CA GLU A 268 -23.86 13.73 -20.81
C GLU A 268 -22.52 13.19 -20.29
N LEU A 269 -22.49 11.96 -19.76
CA LEU A 269 -21.29 11.40 -19.16
C LEU A 269 -20.55 10.45 -20.12
N ASN A 270 -19.23 10.59 -20.17
CA ASN A 270 -18.37 9.58 -20.77
C ASN A 270 -18.20 8.37 -19.85
N TYR A 271 -17.60 7.29 -20.37
CA TYR A 271 -17.41 6.03 -19.65
C TYR A 271 -16.70 6.19 -18.30
N ASP A 272 -15.58 6.92 -18.25
CA ASP A 272 -14.80 7.13 -17.03
C ASP A 272 -15.56 7.99 -15.99
N ALA A 273 -16.34 8.98 -16.43
CA ALA A 273 -17.19 9.79 -15.57
C ALA A 273 -18.33 8.96 -14.95
N LYS A 274 -18.92 8.02 -15.70
CA LYS A 274 -19.93 7.07 -15.17
C LYS A 274 -19.31 6.21 -14.06
N ILE A 275 -18.13 5.65 -14.29
CA ILE A 275 -17.40 4.87 -13.26
C ILE A 275 -17.14 5.73 -12.02
N LYS A 276 -16.66 6.97 -12.19
CA LYS A 276 -16.40 7.89 -11.08
C LYS A 276 -17.67 8.14 -10.25
N ASN A 277 -18.81 8.30 -10.89
CA ASN A 277 -20.09 8.49 -10.19
C ASN A 277 -20.56 7.22 -9.49
N ILE A 278 -20.44 6.04 -10.11
CA ILE A 278 -20.77 4.75 -9.46
C ILE A 278 -19.98 4.57 -8.15
N ILE A 279 -18.67 4.85 -8.17
CA ILE A 279 -17.82 4.76 -6.98
C ILE A 279 -18.28 5.76 -5.91
N LYS A 280 -18.61 6.99 -6.31
CA LYS A 280 -19.08 8.04 -5.40
C LYS A 280 -20.42 7.70 -4.71
N GLU A 281 -21.31 6.98 -5.39
CA GLU A 281 -22.59 6.55 -4.80
C GLU A 281 -22.42 5.49 -3.71
N GLY A 282 -21.24 4.85 -3.60
CA GLY A 282 -20.96 3.89 -2.54
C GLY A 282 -21.81 2.63 -2.62
N ILE A 283 -22.02 2.14 -3.85
CA ILE A 283 -22.77 0.92 -4.14
C ILE A 283 -22.04 -0.29 -3.57
N SER A 284 -22.76 -1.23 -2.96
CA SER A 284 -22.16 -2.47 -2.42
C SER A 284 -21.53 -3.28 -3.53
N PHE A 285 -20.27 -3.67 -3.34
CA PHE A 285 -19.53 -4.47 -4.31
C PHE A 285 -20.18 -5.84 -4.52
N SER A 286 -20.59 -6.49 -3.42
CA SER A 286 -21.28 -7.77 -3.47
C SER A 286 -22.62 -7.67 -4.20
N ASN A 287 -23.44 -6.65 -3.91
CA ASN A 287 -24.70 -6.47 -4.63
C ASN A 287 -24.47 -6.15 -6.11
N LEU A 288 -23.46 -5.33 -6.39
CA LEU A 288 -23.08 -4.94 -7.75
C LEU A 288 -22.78 -6.18 -8.60
N LEU A 289 -21.95 -7.10 -8.09
CA LEU A 289 -21.58 -8.33 -8.78
C LEU A 289 -22.71 -9.36 -8.81
N ALA A 290 -23.48 -9.50 -7.73
CA ALA A 290 -24.55 -10.50 -7.65
C ALA A 290 -25.75 -10.16 -8.52
N ASN A 291 -26.10 -8.87 -8.61
CA ASN A 291 -27.41 -8.42 -9.09
C ASN A 291 -27.38 -7.27 -10.10
N GLU A 292 -26.52 -6.26 -9.91
CA GLU A 292 -26.67 -4.99 -10.65
C GLU A 292 -26.08 -4.98 -12.05
N ILE A 293 -25.05 -5.78 -12.30
CA ILE A 293 -24.44 -5.92 -13.63
C ILE A 293 -25.22 -6.85 -14.57
N HIS A 294 -26.27 -7.52 -14.07
CA HIS A 294 -27.03 -8.54 -14.78
C HIS A 294 -28.39 -7.99 -15.21
N LYS A 295 -28.83 -8.36 -16.41
CA LYS A 295 -30.19 -8.05 -16.88
C LYS A 295 -31.23 -8.80 -16.05
N GLU A 296 -32.44 -8.26 -16.02
CA GLU A 296 -33.60 -8.96 -15.46
C GLU A 296 -33.74 -10.36 -16.06
N ASN A 297 -34.09 -11.34 -15.22
CA ASN A 297 -34.24 -12.76 -15.56
C ASN A 297 -32.95 -13.51 -15.96
N THR A 298 -31.75 -12.93 -15.79
CA THR A 298 -30.49 -13.67 -15.99
C THR A 298 -30.38 -14.82 -14.98
N SER A 299 -30.15 -16.05 -15.47
CA SER A 299 -30.09 -17.25 -14.63
C SER A 299 -28.85 -17.26 -13.72
N LEU A 300 -28.95 -17.93 -12.56
CA LEU A 300 -27.82 -18.01 -11.61
C LEU A 300 -26.55 -18.59 -12.24
N THR A 301 -26.68 -19.56 -13.15
CA THR A 301 -25.56 -20.17 -13.87
C THR A 301 -24.85 -19.17 -14.77
N GLU A 302 -25.59 -18.37 -15.52
CA GLU A 302 -25.03 -17.32 -16.38
C GLU A 302 -24.34 -16.23 -15.55
N ARG A 303 -24.96 -15.82 -14.43
CA ARG A 303 -24.33 -14.86 -13.52
C ARG A 303 -22.99 -15.39 -13.00
N LYS A 304 -22.92 -16.66 -12.57
CA LYS A 304 -21.66 -17.28 -12.09
C LYS A 304 -20.60 -17.32 -13.19
N LYS A 305 -21.00 -17.52 -14.44
CA LYS A 305 -20.09 -17.47 -15.60
C LYS A 305 -19.49 -16.08 -15.78
N VAL A 306 -20.28 -15.02 -15.64
CA VAL A 306 -19.79 -13.62 -15.69
C VAL A 306 -18.77 -13.36 -14.58
N ILE A 307 -18.99 -13.88 -13.37
CA ILE A 307 -18.03 -13.70 -12.26
C ILE A 307 -16.72 -14.47 -12.48
N ASN A 308 -16.78 -15.69 -13.02
CA ASN A 308 -15.56 -16.42 -13.40
C ASN A 308 -14.81 -15.71 -14.53
N ASP A 309 -15.51 -15.18 -15.53
CA ASP A 309 -14.91 -14.42 -16.64
C ASP A 309 -14.25 -13.12 -16.15
N LEU A 310 -14.92 -12.39 -15.23
CA LEU A 310 -14.32 -11.25 -14.53
C LEU A 310 -13.00 -11.64 -13.86
N TRP A 311 -12.97 -12.78 -13.17
CA TRP A 311 -11.78 -13.23 -12.45
C TRP A 311 -10.63 -13.62 -13.40
N GLU A 312 -10.92 -14.45 -14.40
CA GLU A 312 -9.91 -15.00 -15.32
C GLU A 312 -9.45 -13.96 -16.35
N ASN A 313 -10.39 -13.30 -17.02
CA ASN A 313 -10.11 -12.43 -18.16
C ASN A 313 -10.12 -10.94 -17.78
N GLY A 314 -10.98 -10.53 -16.85
CA GLY A 314 -11.05 -9.13 -16.41
C GLY A 314 -9.89 -8.74 -15.50
N LEU A 315 -9.66 -9.52 -14.44
CA LEU A 315 -8.60 -9.28 -13.45
C LEU A 315 -7.29 -9.98 -13.80
N GLY A 316 -7.30 -10.93 -14.73
CA GLY A 316 -6.10 -11.65 -15.16
C GLY A 316 -5.52 -12.56 -14.07
N ALA A 317 -6.38 -13.11 -13.19
CA ALA A 317 -5.91 -13.91 -12.07
C ALA A 317 -5.25 -15.22 -12.55
N SER A 318 -4.10 -15.56 -11.96
CA SER A 318 -3.27 -16.71 -12.39
C SER A 318 -3.75 -18.06 -11.88
N PHE A 319 -4.83 -18.10 -11.11
CA PHE A 319 -5.39 -19.31 -10.49
C PHE A 319 -6.92 -19.26 -10.56
N PRO A 320 -7.63 -20.40 -10.56
CA PRO A 320 -9.08 -20.41 -10.69
C PRO A 320 -9.81 -19.84 -9.47
N LEU A 321 -10.95 -19.21 -9.70
CA LEU A 321 -11.79 -18.65 -8.62
C LEU A 321 -12.42 -19.76 -7.77
N ARG A 322 -12.11 -19.75 -6.48
CA ARG A 322 -12.68 -20.67 -5.49
C ARG A 322 -14.14 -20.30 -5.15
N GLY A 323 -14.85 -21.23 -4.52
CA GLY A 323 -16.26 -21.06 -4.13
C GLY A 323 -17.26 -21.75 -5.05
N SER A 324 -18.29 -22.34 -4.46
CA SER A 324 -19.36 -23.10 -5.10
C SER A 324 -20.63 -22.26 -5.30
N THR A 325 -20.94 -21.37 -4.36
CA THR A 325 -22.06 -20.43 -4.43
C THR A 325 -21.64 -19.11 -5.09
N MET A 326 -22.62 -18.24 -5.38
CA MET A 326 -22.31 -16.90 -5.88
C MET A 326 -21.59 -16.07 -4.82
N ASP A 327 -22.13 -16.08 -3.60
CA ASP A 327 -21.61 -15.31 -2.48
C ASP A 327 -20.19 -15.75 -2.13
N GLU A 328 -19.93 -17.06 -2.05
CA GLU A 328 -18.57 -17.58 -1.81
C GLU A 328 -17.58 -17.09 -2.88
N LYS A 329 -17.99 -17.03 -4.16
CA LYS A 329 -17.13 -16.54 -5.24
C LYS A 329 -16.82 -15.06 -5.08
N ILE A 330 -17.83 -14.25 -4.76
CA ILE A 330 -17.68 -12.81 -4.52
C ILE A 330 -16.78 -12.56 -3.31
N ASP A 331 -16.99 -13.29 -2.22
CA ASP A 331 -16.15 -13.21 -1.02
C ASP A 331 -14.68 -13.53 -1.33
N ASN A 332 -14.41 -14.51 -2.19
CA ASN A 332 -13.04 -14.81 -2.64
C ASN A 332 -12.42 -13.66 -3.46
N ILE A 333 -13.21 -12.92 -4.24
CA ILE A 333 -12.72 -11.72 -4.95
C ILE A 333 -12.42 -10.59 -3.96
N ILE A 334 -13.27 -10.40 -2.94
CA ILE A 334 -13.03 -9.41 -1.88
C ILE A 334 -11.74 -9.76 -1.12
N LEU A 335 -11.59 -11.02 -0.73
CA LEU A 335 -10.38 -11.52 -0.06
C LEU A 335 -9.13 -11.29 -0.90
N TYR A 336 -9.20 -11.50 -2.22
CA TYR A 336 -8.08 -11.23 -3.12
C TYR A 336 -7.61 -9.76 -3.06
N PHE A 337 -8.54 -8.80 -3.07
CA PHE A 337 -8.19 -7.39 -2.95
C PHE A 337 -7.75 -6.99 -1.53
N ASP A 338 -8.36 -7.58 -0.50
CA ASP A 338 -7.93 -7.42 0.90
C ASP A 338 -6.46 -7.84 1.09
N GLU A 339 -6.01 -8.89 0.39
CA GLU A 339 -4.60 -9.32 0.41
C GLU A 339 -3.70 -8.41 -0.43
N ILE A 340 -4.14 -7.95 -1.60
CA ILE A 340 -3.39 -6.98 -2.42
C ILE A 340 -3.18 -5.65 -1.69
N GLU A 341 -4.15 -5.23 -0.88
CA GLU A 341 -4.03 -3.97 -0.14
C GLU A 341 -3.00 -4.03 0.98
N LYS A 342 -2.87 -5.20 1.63
CA LYS A 342 -1.87 -5.42 2.67
C LYS A 342 -0.47 -5.59 2.09
N ASP A 343 -0.41 -6.14 0.88
CA ASP A 343 0.81 -6.37 0.14
C ASP A 343 1.58 -5.06 -0.10
N GLU A 344 2.82 -5.00 0.31
CA GLU A 344 3.69 -3.82 0.15
C GLU A 344 4.45 -3.83 -1.17
N ARG A 345 4.34 -4.92 -1.94
CA ARG A 345 5.00 -5.04 -3.24
C ARG A 345 4.38 -4.10 -4.26
N VAL A 346 5.25 -3.41 -4.98
CA VAL A 346 4.90 -2.42 -6.01
C VAL A 346 4.59 -3.09 -7.35
N GLY A 347 5.16 -4.27 -7.62
CA GLY A 347 5.01 -5.04 -8.86
C GLY A 347 6.02 -4.69 -9.96
N ILE A 348 6.67 -3.53 -9.86
CA ILE A 348 7.86 -3.09 -10.59
C ILE A 348 8.86 -2.50 -9.59
N SER A 349 10.09 -2.20 -10.01
CA SER A 349 11.05 -1.52 -9.16
C SER A 349 10.61 -0.10 -8.80
N ILE A 350 11.10 0.42 -7.68
CA ILE A 350 10.87 1.80 -7.22
C ILE A 350 11.37 2.80 -8.27
N GLU A 351 12.53 2.53 -8.88
CA GLU A 351 13.07 3.32 -9.99
C GLU A 351 12.19 3.20 -11.26
N GLY A 352 11.65 2.01 -11.54
CA GLY A 352 10.72 1.81 -12.65
C GLY A 352 9.44 2.61 -12.47
N TYR A 353 8.93 2.69 -11.24
CA TYR A 353 7.78 3.52 -10.90
C TYR A 353 8.09 5.01 -11.04
N GLU A 354 9.22 5.47 -10.51
CA GLU A 354 9.67 6.86 -10.65
C GLU A 354 9.77 7.27 -12.12
N LYS A 355 10.43 6.43 -12.93
CA LYS A 355 10.55 6.67 -14.38
C LYS A 355 9.19 6.70 -15.08
N LEU A 356 8.28 5.80 -14.72
CA LEU A 356 6.91 5.80 -15.25
C LEU A 356 6.19 7.12 -14.94
N LEU A 357 6.30 7.62 -13.70
CA LEU A 357 5.67 8.89 -13.29
C LEU A 357 6.25 10.08 -14.05
N ILE A 358 7.58 10.16 -14.19
CA ILE A 358 8.25 11.21 -14.98
C ILE A 358 7.76 11.17 -16.42
N ASP A 359 7.80 9.99 -17.05
CA ASP A 359 7.40 9.80 -18.44
C ASP A 359 5.92 10.14 -18.67
N LEU A 360 5.03 9.78 -17.74
CA LEU A 360 3.61 10.13 -17.79
C LEU A 360 3.41 11.63 -17.67
N ASN A 361 4.10 12.29 -16.74
CA ASN A 361 4.00 13.73 -16.52
C ASN A 361 4.54 14.54 -17.72
N GLU A 362 5.60 14.07 -18.37
CA GLU A 362 6.14 14.68 -19.59
C GLU A 362 5.22 14.48 -20.80
N SER A 363 4.60 13.31 -20.91
CA SER A 363 3.79 12.94 -22.08
C SER A 363 2.36 13.48 -22.01
N LEU A 364 1.79 13.60 -20.81
CA LEU A 364 0.38 13.91 -20.58
C LEU A 364 0.24 15.19 -19.76
N LYS A 365 -0.10 16.31 -20.42
CA LYS A 365 -0.27 17.62 -19.75
C LYS A 365 -1.31 17.60 -18.62
N SER A 366 -2.33 16.75 -18.74
CA SER A 366 -3.41 16.62 -17.76
C SER A 366 -3.12 15.56 -16.68
N PHE A 367 -1.95 14.91 -16.69
CA PHE A 367 -1.60 13.84 -15.75
C PHE A 367 -1.83 14.24 -14.29
N ARG A 368 -1.20 15.34 -13.87
CA ARG A 368 -1.33 15.87 -12.50
C ARG A 368 -2.78 16.12 -12.12
N LYS A 369 -3.57 16.67 -13.05
CA LYS A 369 -4.99 16.95 -12.82
C LYS A 369 -5.78 15.65 -12.61
N TYR A 370 -5.58 14.63 -13.46
CA TYR A 370 -6.27 13.35 -13.30
C TYR A 370 -5.99 12.70 -11.94
N ILE A 371 -4.73 12.68 -11.52
CA ILE A 371 -4.33 12.08 -10.25
C ILE A 371 -4.85 12.90 -9.05
N SER A 372 -4.71 14.22 -9.08
CA SER A 372 -5.17 15.08 -7.98
C SER A 372 -6.69 15.09 -7.82
N ASP A 373 -7.44 15.14 -8.93
CA ASP A 373 -8.91 15.10 -8.93
C ASP A 373 -9.48 13.73 -8.51
N GLU A 374 -8.71 12.67 -8.64
CA GLU A 374 -9.11 11.31 -8.28
C GLU A 374 -8.81 11.01 -6.81
N PHE A 375 -7.61 11.33 -6.35
CA PHE A 375 -7.16 11.03 -4.99
C PHE A 375 -7.39 12.18 -4.00
N GLU A 376 -8.01 13.27 -4.43
CA GLU A 376 -8.29 14.47 -3.61
C GLU A 376 -7.01 15.08 -3.02
N PHE A 377 -5.94 15.14 -3.81
CA PHE A 377 -4.70 15.78 -3.40
C PHE A 377 -4.81 17.30 -3.44
N SER A 378 -4.24 17.96 -2.43
CA SER A 378 -4.07 19.41 -2.44
C SER A 378 -2.95 19.84 -3.40
N ASP A 379 -2.98 21.10 -3.82
CA ASP A 379 -2.05 21.65 -4.81
C ASP A 379 -0.56 21.61 -4.39
N ASP A 380 -0.27 21.45 -3.10
CA ASP A 380 1.06 21.34 -2.54
C ASP A 380 1.61 19.90 -2.50
N VAL A 381 0.76 18.89 -2.72
CA VAL A 381 1.21 17.49 -2.77
C VAL A 381 2.09 17.26 -4.00
N ILE A 382 3.26 16.69 -3.74
CA ILE A 382 4.21 16.23 -4.77
C ILE A 382 3.78 14.84 -5.23
N ILE A 383 3.64 14.64 -6.53
CA ILE A 383 3.28 13.35 -7.12
C ILE A 383 4.57 12.63 -7.51
N ASP A 384 5.19 11.99 -6.52
CA ASP A 384 6.34 11.09 -6.70
C ASP A 384 6.04 9.69 -6.14
N ASN A 385 6.93 8.74 -6.41
CA ASN A 385 6.77 7.35 -5.99
C ASN A 385 6.67 7.21 -4.46
N ASN A 386 7.51 7.89 -3.69
CA ASN A 386 7.51 7.80 -2.23
C ASN A 386 6.19 8.28 -1.65
N THR A 387 5.73 9.46 -2.08
CA THR A 387 4.48 10.07 -1.64
C THR A 387 3.29 9.18 -2.01
N LEU A 388 3.24 8.66 -3.23
CA LEU A 388 2.15 7.77 -3.66
C LEU A 388 2.16 6.43 -2.90
N LEU A 389 3.33 5.86 -2.61
CA LEU A 389 3.42 4.64 -1.81
C LEU A 389 3.01 4.87 -0.35
N ASP A 390 3.26 6.05 0.22
CA ASP A 390 2.71 6.44 1.52
C ASP A 390 1.17 6.49 1.51
N PHE A 391 0.55 6.84 0.38
CA PHE A 391 -0.90 6.72 0.14
C PHE A 391 -1.36 5.31 -0.22
N ASN A 392 -0.46 4.32 -0.22
CA ASN A 392 -0.70 2.97 -0.72
C ASN A 392 -1.18 2.95 -2.19
N ILE A 393 -0.74 3.90 -3.02
CA ILE A 393 -1.09 4.03 -4.44
C ILE A 393 0.06 3.47 -5.28
N LYS A 394 -0.21 2.34 -5.93
CA LYS A 394 0.75 1.58 -6.74
C LYS A 394 0.72 2.01 -8.21
N PRO A 395 1.73 1.65 -9.02
CA PRO A 395 1.80 2.01 -10.44
C PRO A 395 0.54 1.65 -11.23
N ARG A 396 -0.04 0.47 -10.97
CA ARG A 396 -1.28 0.05 -11.64
C ARG A 396 -2.46 0.95 -11.28
N ASP A 397 -2.54 1.42 -10.04
CA ASP A 397 -3.61 2.30 -9.58
C ASP A 397 -3.54 3.64 -10.32
N ILE A 398 -2.33 4.18 -10.55
CA ILE A 398 -2.10 5.38 -11.38
C ILE A 398 -2.61 5.18 -12.81
N LEU A 399 -2.25 4.06 -13.44
CA LEU A 399 -2.70 3.75 -14.81
C LEU A 399 -4.23 3.55 -14.86
N ASP A 400 -4.82 2.94 -13.83
CA ASP A 400 -6.26 2.74 -13.72
C ASP A 400 -7.04 4.07 -13.56
N VAL A 401 -6.41 5.18 -13.18
CA VAL A 401 -7.04 6.52 -13.19
C VAL A 401 -7.15 7.10 -14.60
N LEU A 402 -6.14 6.87 -15.44
CA LEU A 402 -6.02 7.58 -16.71
C LEU A 402 -7.07 7.11 -17.74
N PRO A 403 -7.59 8.02 -18.58
CA PRO A 403 -8.45 7.64 -19.69
C PRO A 403 -7.74 6.72 -20.68
N THR A 404 -8.47 5.76 -21.23
CA THR A 404 -7.91 4.74 -22.14
C THR A 404 -7.22 5.35 -23.36
N GLU A 405 -7.74 6.45 -23.91
CA GLU A 405 -7.15 7.12 -25.08
C GLU A 405 -5.83 7.85 -24.75
N GLU A 406 -5.70 8.40 -23.54
CA GLU A 406 -4.45 8.99 -23.05
C GLU A 406 -3.39 7.91 -22.84
N LEU A 407 -3.78 6.76 -22.27
CA LEU A 407 -2.88 5.60 -22.12
C LEU A 407 -2.38 5.06 -23.48
N LYS A 408 -3.27 4.99 -24.48
CA LYS A 408 -2.87 4.58 -25.84
C LYS A 408 -1.91 5.57 -26.47
N THR A 409 -2.15 6.87 -26.28
CA THR A 409 -1.28 7.94 -26.77
C THR A 409 0.10 7.86 -26.12
N PHE A 410 0.14 7.69 -24.81
CA PHE A 410 1.36 7.47 -24.04
C PHE A 410 2.12 6.22 -24.53
N ALA A 411 1.43 5.08 -24.65
CA ALA A 411 2.04 3.83 -25.10
C ALA A 411 2.62 3.96 -26.52
N PHE A 412 1.92 4.64 -27.44
CA PHE A 412 2.43 4.90 -28.78
C PHE A 412 3.71 5.75 -28.75
N ALA A 413 3.72 6.83 -27.97
CA ALA A 413 4.88 7.72 -27.83
C ALA A 413 6.11 7.00 -27.24
N LYS A 414 5.89 6.07 -26.30
CA LYS A 414 6.95 5.27 -25.66
C LYS A 414 7.24 3.95 -26.38
N GLN A 415 6.65 3.72 -27.56
CA GLN A 415 6.81 2.49 -28.37
C GLN A 415 6.41 1.20 -27.63
N ILE A 416 5.44 1.29 -26.73
CA ILE A 416 4.89 0.18 -25.96
C ILE A 416 3.76 -0.47 -26.77
N LYS A 417 3.67 -1.80 -26.68
CA LYS A 417 2.62 -2.59 -27.33
C LYS A 417 1.23 -2.17 -26.83
N THR A 418 0.32 -1.88 -27.76
CA THR A 418 -1.07 -1.49 -27.44
C THR A 418 -2.09 -2.63 -27.55
N ARG A 419 -1.71 -3.77 -28.15
CA ARG A 419 -2.59 -4.94 -28.28
C ARG A 419 -2.57 -5.79 -27.01
N GLY A 420 -3.75 -6.22 -26.55
CA GLY A 420 -3.92 -7.03 -25.34
C GLY A 420 -4.20 -6.14 -24.12
N ASP A 421 -3.71 -6.55 -22.95
CA ASP A 421 -3.80 -5.75 -21.73
C ASP A 421 -2.79 -4.58 -21.80
N LEU A 422 -3.30 -3.39 -22.11
CA LEU A 422 -2.50 -2.17 -22.25
C LEU A 422 -1.82 -1.77 -20.93
N VAL A 423 -2.51 -1.93 -19.80
CA VAL A 423 -1.96 -1.56 -18.48
C VAL A 423 -0.81 -2.48 -18.14
N GLN A 424 -0.97 -3.79 -18.34
CA GLN A 424 0.11 -4.76 -18.12
C GLN A 424 1.28 -4.53 -19.06
N ASN A 425 1.03 -4.26 -20.36
CA ASN A 425 2.10 -3.96 -21.31
C ASN A 425 2.92 -2.72 -20.89
N ILE A 426 2.27 -1.70 -20.33
CA ILE A 426 2.97 -0.52 -19.77
C ILE A 426 3.79 -0.94 -18.55
N LEU A 427 3.20 -1.62 -17.57
CA LEU A 427 3.93 -2.06 -16.37
C LEU A 427 5.15 -2.91 -16.73
N ASP A 428 5.03 -3.83 -17.68
CA ASP A 428 6.13 -4.68 -18.15
C ASP A 428 7.25 -3.86 -18.82
N ALA A 429 6.91 -2.80 -19.55
CA ALA A 429 7.91 -1.92 -20.18
C ALA A 429 8.72 -1.10 -19.16
N TYR A 430 8.16 -0.88 -17.96
CA TYR A 430 8.83 -0.20 -16.85
C TYR A 430 9.33 -1.18 -15.77
N LYS A 431 9.18 -2.48 -16.00
CA LYS A 431 9.73 -3.52 -15.11
C LYS A 431 11.23 -3.63 -15.35
N ASP A 432 11.98 -2.80 -14.64
CA ASP A 432 13.43 -2.93 -14.60
C ASP A 432 13.81 -4.17 -13.77
N ALA A 433 13.94 -5.31 -14.46
CA ALA A 433 14.25 -6.58 -13.82
C ALA A 433 15.59 -6.56 -13.08
N GLU A 434 16.56 -5.76 -13.52
CA GLU A 434 17.85 -5.62 -12.88
C GLU A 434 17.72 -4.86 -11.55
N ASN A 435 17.08 -3.69 -11.58
CA ASN A 435 16.87 -2.91 -10.36
C ASN A 435 15.90 -3.62 -9.38
N LEU A 436 14.90 -4.33 -9.88
CA LEU A 436 14.02 -5.16 -9.04
C LEU A 436 14.81 -6.25 -8.31
N LEU A 437 15.83 -6.82 -8.96
CA LEU A 437 16.75 -7.78 -8.32
C LEU A 437 17.69 -7.12 -7.31
N ILE A 438 18.17 -5.91 -7.57
CA ILE A 438 18.97 -5.13 -6.60
C ILE A 438 18.13 -4.78 -5.36
N GLU A 439 16.88 -4.36 -5.53
CA GLU A 439 15.97 -4.08 -4.41
C GLU A 439 15.76 -5.33 -3.53
N ASN A 440 15.80 -6.50 -4.15
CA ASN A 440 15.67 -7.80 -3.50
C ASN A 440 17.01 -8.48 -3.22
N TYR A 441 18.13 -7.74 -3.26
CA TYR A 441 19.47 -8.31 -3.18
C TYR A 441 19.72 -9.09 -1.89
N GLU A 442 19.21 -8.62 -0.75
CA GLU A 442 19.26 -9.35 0.52
C GLU A 442 18.49 -10.68 0.45
N THR A 443 17.28 -10.67 -0.11
CA THR A 443 16.45 -11.88 -0.33
C THR A 443 17.14 -12.88 -1.24
N VAL A 444 17.83 -12.41 -2.29
CA VAL A 444 18.68 -13.25 -3.17
C VAL A 444 19.81 -13.87 -2.35
N GLY A 445 20.48 -13.10 -1.50
CA GLY A 445 21.51 -13.58 -0.57
C GLY A 445 21.04 -14.71 0.33
N PHE A 446 19.83 -14.57 0.91
CA PHE A 446 19.18 -15.60 1.74
C PHE A 446 18.58 -16.78 0.95
N ARG A 447 18.70 -16.78 -0.38
CA ARG A 447 18.14 -17.81 -1.27
C ARG A 447 16.64 -18.06 -1.03
N ASN A 448 15.90 -17.03 -0.61
CA ASN A 448 14.49 -17.16 -0.27
C ASN A 448 13.62 -17.13 -1.55
N LEU A 449 13.55 -18.28 -2.22
CA LEU A 449 12.81 -18.46 -3.47
C LEU A 449 11.32 -18.15 -3.35
N ALA A 450 10.72 -18.38 -2.18
CA ALA A 450 9.33 -18.06 -1.93
C ALA A 450 9.11 -16.55 -2.02
N LEU A 451 9.89 -15.78 -1.25
CA LEU A 451 9.81 -14.32 -1.24
C LEU A 451 10.22 -13.69 -2.58
N LEU A 452 11.21 -14.25 -3.29
CA LEU A 452 11.56 -13.80 -4.64
C LEU A 452 10.41 -13.99 -5.63
N LYS A 453 9.79 -15.18 -5.65
CA LYS A 453 8.64 -15.45 -6.52
C LYS A 453 7.46 -14.54 -6.20
N GLU A 454 7.23 -14.32 -4.91
CA GLU A 454 6.28 -13.36 -4.37
C GLU A 454 6.55 -11.94 -4.87
N ASN A 455 7.82 -11.51 -4.93
CA ASN A 455 8.24 -10.20 -5.45
C ASN A 455 8.31 -10.14 -6.99
N GLY A 456 7.73 -11.13 -7.68
CA GLY A 456 7.66 -11.17 -9.14
C GLY A 456 8.99 -11.53 -9.82
N ILE A 457 9.91 -12.15 -9.07
CA ILE A 457 11.24 -12.60 -9.51
C ILE A 457 11.24 -14.13 -9.63
N ILE A 458 11.48 -14.63 -10.84
CA ILE A 458 11.55 -16.08 -11.11
C ILE A 458 13.01 -16.44 -11.41
N ILE A 459 13.68 -17.10 -10.46
CA ILE A 459 15.06 -17.58 -10.59
C ILE A 459 15.12 -19.04 -10.15
N LYS A 460 15.91 -19.88 -10.84
CA LYS A 460 16.14 -21.27 -10.40
C LYS A 460 17.10 -21.31 -9.22
N GLU A 461 16.89 -22.27 -8.32
CA GLU A 461 17.72 -22.42 -7.12
C GLU A 461 19.23 -22.56 -7.41
N SER A 462 19.57 -23.26 -8.50
CA SER A 462 20.94 -23.47 -8.96
C SER A 462 21.61 -22.18 -9.46
N GLU A 463 20.82 -21.19 -9.89
CA GLU A 463 21.29 -19.94 -10.48
C GLU A 463 21.44 -18.82 -9.43
N ILE A 464 20.93 -19.00 -8.20
CA ILE A 464 20.93 -17.94 -7.17
C ILE A 464 22.34 -17.48 -6.79
N GLY A 465 23.29 -18.41 -6.61
CA GLY A 465 24.66 -18.06 -6.20
C GLY A 465 25.33 -17.16 -7.24
N ILE A 466 25.29 -17.59 -8.51
CA ILE A 466 25.77 -16.83 -9.65
C ILE A 466 25.04 -15.49 -9.75
N LYS A 467 23.72 -15.48 -9.51
CA LYS A 467 22.95 -14.23 -9.58
C LYS A 467 23.35 -13.25 -8.48
N PHE A 468 23.64 -13.73 -7.28
CA PHE A 468 24.13 -12.90 -6.19
C PHE A 468 25.50 -12.30 -6.52
N GLU A 469 26.41 -13.06 -7.14
CA GLU A 469 27.70 -12.57 -7.64
C GLU A 469 27.51 -11.49 -8.71
N GLU A 470 26.65 -11.73 -9.72
CA GLU A 470 26.32 -10.76 -10.76
C GLU A 470 25.77 -9.44 -10.19
N LEU A 471 24.84 -9.52 -9.23
CA LEU A 471 24.27 -8.34 -8.58
C LEU A 471 25.32 -7.61 -7.73
N THR A 472 26.17 -8.34 -7.02
CA THR A 472 27.28 -7.74 -6.25
C THR A 472 28.21 -6.97 -7.16
N LYS A 473 28.60 -7.56 -8.28
CA LYS A 473 29.41 -6.91 -9.32
C LYS A 473 28.75 -5.62 -9.80
N LEU A 474 27.48 -5.71 -10.18
CA LEU A 474 26.72 -4.57 -10.68
C LEU A 474 26.62 -3.44 -9.64
N ILE A 475 26.41 -3.78 -8.36
CA ILE A 475 26.40 -2.78 -7.28
C ILE A 475 27.75 -2.04 -7.21
N PHE A 476 28.88 -2.73 -7.27
CA PHE A 476 30.19 -2.09 -7.30
C PHE A 476 30.43 -1.24 -8.55
N GLU A 477 29.96 -1.67 -9.72
CA GLU A 477 29.98 -0.85 -10.94
C GLU A 477 29.13 0.43 -10.77
N LYS A 478 27.93 0.32 -10.18
CA LYS A 478 27.06 1.48 -9.88
C LYS A 478 27.65 2.41 -8.81
N LEU A 479 28.51 1.91 -7.92
CA LEU A 479 29.32 2.70 -6.99
C LEU A 479 30.53 3.39 -7.68
N GLY A 480 30.74 3.16 -8.98
CA GLY A 480 31.80 3.77 -9.77
C GLY A 480 33.15 3.03 -9.70
N PHE A 481 33.17 1.77 -9.26
CA PHE A 481 34.38 0.95 -9.28
C PHE A 481 34.62 0.31 -10.64
N ASN A 482 35.90 0.11 -10.99
CA ASN A 482 36.30 -0.65 -12.16
C ASN A 482 36.32 -2.16 -11.83
N VAL A 483 35.22 -2.86 -12.08
CA VAL A 483 35.15 -4.32 -11.97
C VAL A 483 35.77 -4.97 -13.21
N ASP A 484 36.94 -5.59 -13.06
CA ASP A 484 37.79 -6.02 -14.16
C ASP A 484 37.71 -7.55 -14.41
N ASP A 485 36.71 -7.97 -15.20
CA ASP A 485 36.54 -9.37 -15.57
C ASP A 485 37.69 -9.93 -16.42
N LYS A 486 38.40 -9.07 -17.16
CA LYS A 486 39.56 -9.49 -17.95
C LYS A 486 40.72 -9.85 -17.04
N LEU A 487 40.97 -9.03 -16.02
CA LEU A 487 41.97 -9.31 -15.00
C LEU A 487 41.59 -10.52 -14.16
N LYS A 488 40.31 -10.62 -13.76
CA LYS A 488 39.77 -11.81 -13.08
C LYS A 488 40.04 -13.08 -13.87
N SER A 489 39.73 -13.09 -15.16
CA SER A 489 39.95 -14.25 -16.03
C SER A 489 41.43 -14.61 -16.20
N LYS A 490 42.34 -13.63 -16.12
CA LYS A 490 43.79 -13.86 -16.14
C LYS A 490 44.34 -14.43 -14.84
N LEU A 491 43.83 -13.96 -13.70
CA LEU A 491 44.29 -14.39 -12.38
C LEU A 491 43.67 -15.73 -11.96
N ASN A 492 42.43 -15.99 -12.35
CA ASN A 492 41.74 -17.22 -11.99
C ASN A 492 42.42 -18.46 -12.58
N THR A 493 42.61 -19.48 -11.73
CA THR A 493 43.12 -20.80 -12.13
C THR A 493 41.99 -21.83 -12.15
N THR A 494 42.30 -23.06 -12.54
CA THR A 494 41.33 -24.18 -12.49
C THR A 494 40.82 -24.43 -11.07
N LYS A 495 41.64 -24.13 -10.04
CA LYS A 495 41.34 -24.37 -8.63
C LYS A 495 40.92 -23.10 -7.88
N ASP A 496 41.46 -21.96 -8.28
CA ASP A 496 41.34 -20.71 -7.55
C ASP A 496 40.60 -19.67 -8.39
N LYS A 497 39.32 -19.45 -8.08
CA LYS A 497 38.45 -18.55 -8.84
C LYS A 497 37.84 -17.53 -7.90
N ALA A 498 38.37 -16.32 -7.90
CA ALA A 498 37.72 -15.21 -7.25
C ALA A 498 36.43 -14.85 -8.00
N ASP A 499 35.40 -14.45 -7.26
CA ASP A 499 34.11 -14.08 -7.84
C ASP A 499 34.20 -12.73 -8.57
N ILE A 500 34.80 -11.72 -7.91
CA ILE A 500 34.90 -10.35 -8.42
C ILE A 500 36.30 -9.77 -8.09
N ILE A 501 36.87 -9.03 -9.06
CA ILE A 501 38.09 -8.24 -8.87
C ILE A 501 37.81 -6.78 -9.23
N ILE A 502 38.11 -5.88 -8.30
CA ILE A 502 38.12 -4.44 -8.54
C ILE A 502 39.55 -3.99 -8.77
N ASN A 503 39.78 -3.29 -9.87
CA ASN A 503 41.08 -2.75 -10.24
C ASN A 503 41.16 -1.26 -9.88
N LEU A 504 42.05 -0.91 -8.94
CA LEU A 504 42.23 0.46 -8.45
C LEU A 504 43.29 1.24 -9.25
N GLY A 505 43.96 0.60 -10.22
CA GLY A 505 45.12 1.14 -10.92
C GLY A 505 46.43 0.87 -10.16
N ASN A 506 47.57 1.14 -10.79
CA ASN A 506 48.91 0.96 -10.18
C ASN A 506 49.18 -0.45 -9.61
N ASN A 507 48.61 -1.49 -10.23
CA ASN A 507 48.64 -2.88 -9.76
C ASN A 507 47.97 -3.12 -8.38
N ASP A 508 47.21 -2.15 -7.88
CA ASP A 508 46.39 -2.30 -6.67
C ASP A 508 45.03 -2.90 -7.04
N ILE A 509 44.61 -3.94 -6.29
CA ILE A 509 43.33 -4.61 -6.48
C ILE A 509 42.59 -4.85 -5.16
N ILE A 510 41.27 -4.96 -5.25
CA ILE A 510 40.41 -5.52 -4.20
C ILE A 510 39.83 -6.84 -4.72
N ILE A 511 39.94 -7.89 -3.90
CA ILE A 511 39.35 -9.21 -4.19
C ILE A 511 38.05 -9.32 -3.40
N ILE A 512 36.98 -9.76 -4.07
CA ILE A 512 35.68 -9.92 -3.43
C ILE A 512 35.19 -11.35 -3.62
N GLU A 513 34.75 -11.93 -2.51
CA GLU A 513 34.11 -13.25 -2.44
C GLU A 513 32.65 -13.08 -2.02
N CYS A 514 31.75 -13.84 -2.63
CA CYS A 514 30.32 -13.79 -2.37
C CYS A 514 29.84 -15.12 -1.79
N LYS A 515 28.97 -15.06 -0.77
CA LYS A 515 28.33 -16.24 -0.19
C LYS A 515 26.84 -16.02 -0.01
N THR A 516 26.07 -17.02 -0.42
CA THR A 516 24.63 -17.10 -0.15
C THR A 516 24.37 -18.17 0.89
N ILE A 517 23.36 -17.98 1.72
CA ILE A 517 22.97 -18.93 2.80
C ILE A 517 21.46 -19.14 2.76
N LYS A 518 20.98 -20.33 3.14
CA LYS A 518 19.54 -20.57 3.34
C LYS A 518 19.08 -20.29 4.77
N GLU A 519 19.98 -20.50 5.72
CA GLU A 519 19.75 -20.39 7.16
C GLU A 519 20.60 -19.24 7.72
N SER A 520 20.16 -18.62 8.81
CA SER A 520 20.81 -17.46 9.44
C SER A 520 22.22 -17.77 9.94
N GLY A 521 23.09 -16.75 9.90
CA GLY A 521 24.43 -16.79 10.50
C GLY A 521 25.45 -17.64 9.72
N TYR A 522 26.07 -17.06 8.69
CA TYR A 522 27.19 -17.71 8.00
C TYR A 522 28.36 -17.96 8.98
N ASN A 523 28.73 -19.22 9.18
CA ASN A 523 29.69 -19.66 10.21
C ASN A 523 30.91 -20.44 9.67
N LYS A 524 31.13 -20.47 8.35
CA LYS A 524 32.19 -21.27 7.71
C LYS A 524 33.50 -20.51 7.50
N PHE A 525 33.98 -19.80 8.52
CA PHE A 525 35.13 -18.90 8.40
C PHE A 525 36.40 -19.59 7.90
N SER A 526 36.79 -20.71 8.53
CA SER A 526 38.00 -21.48 8.16
C SER A 526 38.07 -21.91 6.69
N SER A 527 36.92 -22.18 6.06
CA SER A 527 36.87 -22.56 4.65
C SER A 527 37.10 -21.35 3.75
N VAL A 528 36.43 -20.23 4.04
CA VAL A 528 36.48 -19.03 3.22
C VAL A 528 37.78 -18.27 3.40
N SER A 529 38.32 -18.19 4.61
CA SER A 529 39.61 -17.54 4.85
C SER A 529 40.72 -18.22 4.07
N ARG A 530 40.72 -19.56 4.00
CA ARG A 530 41.66 -20.33 3.17
C ARG A 530 41.47 -20.05 1.67
N GLN A 531 40.21 -19.97 1.22
CA GLN A 531 39.86 -19.68 -0.16
C GLN A 531 40.34 -18.27 -0.57
N ILE A 532 40.02 -17.25 0.23
CA ILE A 532 40.47 -15.87 -0.02
C ILE A 532 42.00 -15.78 0.04
N ARG A 533 42.65 -16.48 0.97
CA ARG A 533 44.11 -16.52 1.07
C ARG A 533 44.76 -17.04 -0.21
N SER A 534 44.22 -18.10 -0.81
CA SER A 534 44.77 -18.60 -2.09
C SER A 534 44.63 -17.56 -3.21
N TYR A 535 43.54 -16.79 -3.23
CA TYR A 535 43.34 -15.72 -4.22
C TYR A 535 44.31 -14.58 -4.03
N VAL A 536 44.54 -14.19 -2.78
CA VAL A 536 45.54 -13.18 -2.42
C VAL A 536 46.93 -13.61 -2.84
N ASP A 537 47.31 -14.86 -2.59
CA ASP A 537 48.62 -15.40 -2.95
C ASP A 537 48.80 -15.46 -4.47
N VAL A 538 47.78 -15.88 -5.22
CA VAL A 538 47.80 -15.88 -6.69
C VAL A 538 47.97 -14.46 -7.24
N ALA A 539 47.25 -13.48 -6.72
CA ALA A 539 47.39 -12.09 -7.14
C ALA A 539 48.80 -11.53 -6.86
N LYS A 540 49.34 -11.76 -5.65
CA LYS A 540 50.69 -11.34 -5.26
C LYS A 540 51.77 -11.96 -6.15
N ASN A 541 51.65 -13.26 -6.45
CA ASN A 541 52.58 -13.96 -7.33
C ASN A 541 52.56 -13.43 -8.78
N ASN A 542 51.45 -12.81 -9.19
CA ASN A 542 51.31 -12.15 -10.49
C ASN A 542 51.65 -10.64 -10.45
N GLY A 543 52.26 -10.16 -9.37
CA GLY A 543 52.74 -8.77 -9.26
C GLY A 543 51.69 -7.74 -8.87
N PHE A 544 50.52 -8.18 -8.39
CA PHE A 544 49.47 -7.29 -7.87
C PHE A 544 49.56 -7.13 -6.36
N ASN A 545 49.24 -5.93 -5.87
CA ASN A 545 49.06 -5.66 -4.47
C ASN A 545 47.57 -5.75 -4.11
N VAL A 546 47.22 -6.66 -3.20
CA VAL A 546 45.84 -6.78 -2.72
C VAL A 546 45.63 -5.81 -1.57
N VAL A 547 45.00 -4.67 -1.88
CA VAL A 547 44.73 -3.61 -0.90
C VAL A 547 43.76 -4.07 0.16
N LYS A 548 42.74 -4.85 -0.24
CA LYS A 548 41.70 -5.36 0.65
C LYS A 548 41.06 -6.63 0.08
N SER A 549 40.62 -7.51 0.96
CA SER A 549 39.69 -8.59 0.60
C SER A 549 38.33 -8.28 1.21
N LEU A 550 37.25 -8.48 0.46
CA LEU A 550 35.88 -8.31 0.96
C LEU A 550 35.13 -9.63 0.86
N LEU A 551 34.38 -9.98 1.91
CA LEU A 551 33.42 -11.07 1.89
C LEU A 551 32.01 -10.50 2.00
N ILE A 552 31.18 -10.81 1.01
CA ILE A 552 29.80 -10.36 0.95
C ILE A 552 28.87 -11.55 1.19
N ALA A 553 27.99 -11.42 2.19
CA ALA A 553 26.99 -12.41 2.52
C ALA A 553 25.73 -11.72 3.03
N PRO A 554 24.54 -12.33 3.03
CA PRO A 554 23.36 -11.70 3.63
C PRO A 554 23.54 -11.44 5.14
N GLU A 555 24.20 -12.35 5.85
CA GLU A 555 24.41 -12.27 7.31
C GLU A 555 25.66 -13.03 7.75
N PHE A 556 26.28 -12.61 8.85
CA PHE A 556 27.41 -13.26 9.51
C PHE A 556 27.05 -13.55 10.98
N SER A 557 27.49 -14.69 11.52
CA SER A 557 27.34 -14.95 12.96
C SER A 557 28.35 -14.13 13.78
N ASP A 558 28.05 -13.91 15.06
CA ASP A 558 28.98 -13.23 15.98
C ASP A 558 30.33 -13.95 16.06
N ASP A 559 30.31 -15.28 16.12
CA ASP A 559 31.52 -16.10 16.09
C ASP A 559 32.35 -15.86 14.82
N PHE A 560 31.69 -15.76 13.66
CA PHE A 560 32.37 -15.49 12.40
C PHE A 560 33.04 -14.11 12.40
N ILE A 561 32.36 -13.10 12.94
CA ILE A 561 32.90 -11.73 13.06
C ILE A 561 34.11 -11.73 13.98
N ASN A 562 34.03 -12.41 15.13
CA ASN A 562 35.13 -12.53 16.09
C ASN A 562 36.33 -13.26 15.49
N GLU A 563 36.11 -14.36 14.76
CA GLU A 563 37.19 -15.09 14.07
C GLU A 563 37.84 -14.23 12.97
N CYS A 564 37.06 -13.41 12.26
CA CYS A 564 37.58 -12.49 11.25
C CYS A 564 38.43 -11.36 11.84
N ASP A 565 38.08 -10.86 13.02
CA ASP A 565 38.85 -9.81 13.72
C ASP A 565 40.25 -10.29 14.13
N LEU A 566 40.42 -11.59 14.34
CA LEU A 566 41.70 -12.20 14.68
C LEU A 566 42.59 -12.50 13.45
N GLU A 567 42.09 -12.35 12.23
CA GLU A 567 42.78 -12.70 10.98
C GLU A 567 43.34 -11.47 10.26
N PHE A 568 44.63 -11.22 10.47
CA PHE A 568 45.32 -10.04 9.92
C PHE A 568 46.02 -10.27 8.58
N GLN A 569 46.18 -11.52 8.10
CA GLN A 569 47.08 -11.81 6.98
C GLN A 569 46.50 -11.44 5.61
N ILE A 570 45.18 -11.48 5.46
CA ILE A 570 44.48 -11.30 4.18
C ILE A 570 43.70 -9.98 4.08
N ASN A 571 43.80 -9.12 5.11
CA ASN A 571 43.11 -7.84 5.23
C ASN A 571 41.62 -7.94 4.84
N LEU A 572 40.90 -8.87 5.47
CA LEU A 572 39.51 -9.19 5.18
C LEU A 572 38.56 -8.23 5.89
N SER A 573 37.55 -7.73 5.18
CA SER A 573 36.38 -7.08 5.76
C SER A 573 35.10 -7.74 5.27
N LEU A 574 34.07 -7.67 6.09
CA LEU A 574 32.75 -8.26 5.91
C LEU A 574 31.77 -7.16 5.56
N ILE A 575 30.91 -7.38 4.57
CA ILE A 575 29.79 -6.49 4.26
C ILE A 575 28.55 -7.35 4.12
N THR A 576 27.50 -7.00 4.87
CA THR A 576 26.21 -7.69 4.68
C THR A 576 25.55 -7.24 3.39
N ALA A 577 24.72 -8.10 2.78
CA ALA A 577 23.99 -7.76 1.56
C ALA A 577 23.13 -6.49 1.77
N LYS A 578 22.47 -6.40 2.93
CA LYS A 578 21.73 -5.23 3.37
C LYS A 578 22.59 -3.97 3.43
N ALA A 579 23.76 -4.05 4.08
CA ALA A 579 24.66 -2.90 4.18
C ALA A 579 25.17 -2.43 2.82
N LEU A 580 25.55 -3.35 1.93
CA LEU A 580 26.01 -2.99 0.59
C LEU A 580 24.92 -2.31 -0.25
N LYS A 581 23.69 -2.82 -0.18
CA LYS A 581 22.52 -2.23 -0.85
C LYS A 581 22.23 -0.83 -0.30
N ASN A 582 22.23 -0.65 1.02
CA ASN A 582 21.99 0.66 1.63
C ASN A 582 23.09 1.68 1.30
N ILE A 583 24.35 1.24 1.21
CA ILE A 583 25.46 2.08 0.75
C ILE A 583 25.24 2.54 -0.69
N LEU A 584 24.78 1.66 -1.59
CA LEU A 584 24.44 2.04 -2.97
C LEU A 584 23.32 3.09 -3.00
N ASP A 585 22.25 2.87 -2.25
CA ASP A 585 21.13 3.82 -2.20
C ASP A 585 21.56 5.20 -1.66
N GLY A 586 22.35 5.21 -0.58
CA GLY A 586 22.94 6.44 -0.05
C GLY A 586 23.89 7.13 -1.03
N PHE A 587 24.65 6.36 -1.82
CA PHE A 587 25.54 6.90 -2.83
C PHE A 587 24.78 7.55 -3.99
N ARG A 588 23.65 6.95 -4.43
CA ARG A 588 22.80 7.48 -5.52
C ARG A 588 22.26 8.88 -5.22
N VAL A 589 21.98 9.18 -3.95
CA VAL A 589 21.53 10.52 -3.51
C VAL A 589 22.67 11.46 -3.15
N SER A 590 23.91 10.97 -3.12
CA SER A 590 25.10 11.77 -2.81
C SER A 590 25.54 12.61 -4.01
N LYS A 591 26.38 13.62 -3.76
CA LYS A 591 27.00 14.44 -4.83
C LYS A 591 28.23 13.80 -5.45
N LEU A 592 28.66 12.63 -4.95
CA LEU A 592 29.90 11.98 -5.35
C LEU A 592 29.72 11.28 -6.70
N LYS A 593 30.74 11.38 -7.56
CA LYS A 593 30.77 10.66 -8.85
C LYS A 593 31.39 9.27 -8.74
N HIS A 594 32.26 9.06 -7.75
CA HIS A 594 32.94 7.79 -7.50
C HIS A 594 32.96 7.54 -5.99
N PHE A 595 32.62 6.33 -5.59
CA PHE A 595 32.65 5.94 -4.18
C PHE A 595 34.10 5.85 -3.66
N PRO A 596 34.47 6.50 -2.55
CA PRO A 596 35.82 6.43 -2.00
C PRO A 596 36.09 5.06 -1.37
N TYR A 597 36.93 4.24 -2.02
CA TYR A 597 37.24 2.88 -1.56
C TYR A 597 37.81 2.83 -0.13
N GLN A 598 38.44 3.91 0.34
CA GLN A 598 39.00 4.04 1.68
C GLN A 598 37.93 3.88 2.78
N LEU A 599 36.65 4.12 2.47
CA LEU A 599 35.55 3.90 3.40
C LEU A 599 35.29 2.41 3.67
N LEU A 600 35.73 1.51 2.79
CA LEU A 600 35.62 0.05 2.96
C LEU A 600 36.81 -0.57 3.72
N MET A 601 37.74 0.25 4.21
CA MET A 601 39.02 -0.24 4.75
C MET A 601 39.06 -0.34 6.27
N LYS A 602 38.15 0.35 6.99
CA LYS A 602 38.32 0.67 8.41
C LYS A 602 37.77 -0.36 9.40
N ASP A 603 36.70 -1.04 9.05
CA ASP A 603 36.00 -1.93 9.98
C ASP A 603 36.13 -3.40 9.55
N VAL A 604 36.17 -4.33 10.51
CA VAL A 604 36.07 -5.76 10.23
C VAL A 604 34.70 -6.07 9.64
N LEU A 605 33.62 -5.67 10.31
CA LEU A 605 32.27 -5.63 9.74
C LEU A 605 31.93 -4.18 9.39
N ILE A 606 31.79 -3.90 8.10
CA ILE A 606 31.49 -2.56 7.60
C ILE A 606 30.15 -2.07 8.15
N LYS A 607 30.20 -0.92 8.86
CA LYS A 607 29.00 -0.28 9.42
C LYS A 607 28.45 0.76 8.46
N GLU A 608 27.30 0.45 7.84
CA GLU A 608 26.64 1.31 6.86
C GLU A 608 26.43 2.75 7.35
N ASP A 609 25.99 2.96 8.60
CA ASP A 609 25.74 4.30 9.18
C ASP A 609 26.95 5.22 9.11
N ARG A 610 28.15 4.68 9.28
CA ARG A 610 29.39 5.46 9.21
C ARG A 610 29.69 5.90 7.79
N ILE A 611 29.45 5.02 6.83
CA ILE A 611 29.65 5.30 5.41
C ILE A 611 28.61 6.32 4.93
N LEU A 612 27.33 6.12 5.26
CA LEU A 612 26.25 7.04 4.91
C LEU A 612 26.51 8.45 5.45
N LYS A 613 26.97 8.56 6.70
CA LYS A 613 27.40 9.85 7.29
C LYS A 613 28.61 10.48 6.60
N ALA A 614 29.49 9.68 5.98
CA ALA A 614 30.68 10.17 5.30
C ALA A 614 30.39 10.65 3.88
N ILE A 615 29.51 9.96 3.13
CA ILE A 615 29.17 10.31 1.75
C ILE A 615 28.11 11.43 1.64
N ASN A 616 27.35 11.67 2.71
CA ASN A 616 26.36 12.76 2.79
C ASN A 616 26.92 14.09 3.33
N LYS A 617 28.21 14.13 3.65
CA LYS A 617 28.94 15.39 3.92
C LYS A 617 29.40 16.01 2.62
#